data_AF-A0A8H8DJ51-F1
#
_entry.id   AF-A0A8H8DJ51-F1
#
_cell.length_a   1.000
_cell.length_b   1.000
_cell.length_c   1.000
_cell.angle_alpha   90.00
_cell.angle_beta   90.00
_cell.angle_gamma   90.00
#
_symmetry.space_group_name_H-M   'P 1'
#
loop_
_entity.id
_entity.type
_entity.pdbx_description
1 polymer ?
#
loop_
_entity_poly.entity_id
_entity_poly.type
_entity_poly.pdbx_seq_one_letter_code
_entity_poly.pdbx_strand_id
1 'polypeptide(L)'
;MFRFLAGVFSTSDLVHPVATPATLLLAECLAQLPVRSVVDLAKGLFYQALSKRYVPEVLSFLAAALQLLKPKSTSSAAPATLFATGLLQQGSQNLHARLRADVSPVGLPNLSVLLRREPDGAGDDVRWQLIGAAAKLCGKFGEANKGLHAFCEAFSPLGDVVRSVAAGGDVEGVPSDVQVREHIGAVGLWFRNSPTAAVAGAADLIARLSKHSVEARRPLSLQQHRPLAIPTYFPKFEDAYNPDRHYDPDGERQELARLRARHRREKKGAARELRRDAQFISAHRLRQQRERDEQYRKKIRAIEGSLGDEEGRFKKMDKARERAGKRKR
;
A
#
# COMPACT_ATOMS: atom_id res chain seq x y z
N MET A 1 7.92 -31.93 22.37
CA MET A 1 8.40 -31.36 21.09
C MET A 1 7.97 -29.90 20.90
N PHE A 2 6.68 -29.56 20.82
CA PHE A 2 6.22 -28.20 20.52
C PHE A 2 6.71 -27.08 21.46
N ARG A 3 6.82 -27.35 22.77
CA ARG A 3 7.43 -26.39 23.73
C ARG A 3 8.89 -26.08 23.43
N PHE A 4 9.64 -27.08 22.95
CA PHE A 4 11.03 -26.90 22.54
C PHE A 4 11.11 -26.07 21.26
N LEU A 5 10.23 -26.35 20.28
CA LEU A 5 10.12 -25.55 19.07
C LEU A 5 9.85 -24.07 19.38
N ALA A 6 8.94 -23.79 20.32
CA ALA A 6 8.63 -22.42 20.74
C ALA A 6 9.77 -21.72 21.53
N GLY A 7 10.71 -22.49 22.08
CA GLY A 7 11.89 -21.95 22.78
C GLY A 7 13.11 -21.78 21.88
N VAL A 8 13.22 -22.59 20.82
CA VAL A 8 14.35 -22.56 19.87
C VAL A 8 14.08 -21.64 18.69
N PHE A 9 12.85 -21.64 18.17
CA PHE A 9 12.48 -20.86 16.99
C PHE A 9 11.64 -19.62 17.37
N SER A 10 11.82 -18.53 16.62
CA SER A 10 11.01 -17.32 16.76
C SER A 10 9.55 -17.63 16.45
N THR A 11 8.66 -17.31 17.39
CA THR A 11 7.20 -17.41 17.23
C THR A 11 6.57 -16.05 16.86
N SER A 12 7.40 -15.01 16.70
CA SER A 12 6.97 -13.64 16.39
C SER A 12 6.89 -13.37 14.88
N ASP A 13 7.62 -14.12 14.05
CA ASP A 13 7.77 -13.84 12.62
C ASP A 13 6.46 -14.09 11.84
N LEU A 14 6.18 -13.28 10.82
CA LEU A 14 4.95 -13.41 10.03
C LEU A 14 4.80 -14.83 9.44
N VAL A 15 5.88 -15.35 8.85
CA VAL A 15 5.99 -16.71 8.30
C VAL A 15 7.34 -17.30 8.69
N HIS A 16 7.34 -18.52 9.23
CA HIS A 16 8.55 -19.25 9.63
C HIS A 16 8.45 -20.72 9.19
N PRO A 17 9.50 -21.30 8.57
CA PRO A 17 9.44 -22.62 7.93
C PRO A 17 9.11 -23.77 8.87
N VAL A 18 9.41 -23.65 10.16
CA VAL A 18 9.14 -24.69 11.18
C VAL A 18 8.01 -24.30 12.11
N ALA A 19 7.88 -23.02 12.43
CA ALA A 19 6.98 -22.57 13.50
C ALA A 19 5.55 -22.40 12.97
N THR A 20 5.40 -21.85 11.76
CA THR A 20 4.08 -21.73 11.10
C THR A 20 3.42 -23.09 10.88
N PRO A 21 4.05 -24.11 10.26
CA PRO A 21 3.41 -25.41 10.11
C PRO A 21 3.18 -26.10 11.45
N ALA A 22 4.07 -25.93 12.44
CA ALA A 22 3.84 -26.46 13.79
C ALA A 22 2.60 -25.83 14.45
N THR A 23 2.38 -24.52 14.30
CA THR A 23 1.17 -23.86 14.82
C THR A 23 -0.10 -24.28 14.08
N LEU A 24 -0.02 -24.54 12.77
CA LEU A 24 -1.15 -25.03 11.98
C LEU A 24 -1.54 -26.46 12.39
N LEU A 25 -0.55 -27.35 12.56
CA LEU A 25 -0.78 -28.70 13.05
C LEU A 25 -1.42 -28.68 14.45
N LEU A 26 -0.98 -27.77 15.33
CA LEU A 26 -1.61 -27.61 16.65
C LEU A 26 -3.06 -27.11 16.54
N ALA A 27 -3.36 -26.17 15.64
CA ALA A 27 -4.73 -25.71 15.42
C ALA A 27 -5.63 -26.84 14.88
N GLU A 28 -5.11 -27.65 13.94
CA GLU A 28 -5.79 -28.83 13.42
C GLU A 28 -6.07 -29.86 14.52
N CYS A 29 -5.08 -30.14 15.38
CA CYS A 29 -5.25 -31.01 16.53
C CYS A 29 -6.33 -30.52 17.51
N LEU A 30 -6.43 -29.20 17.72
CA LEU A 30 -7.42 -28.61 18.63
C LEU A 30 -8.83 -28.60 18.06
N ALA A 31 -8.98 -28.51 16.73
CA ALA A 31 -10.28 -28.44 16.07
C ALA A 31 -10.86 -29.82 15.74
N GLN A 32 -10.02 -30.78 15.32
CA GLN A 32 -10.49 -32.02 14.71
C GLN A 32 -10.44 -33.23 15.66
N LEU A 33 -9.57 -33.22 16.69
CA LEU A 33 -9.42 -34.40 17.55
C LEU A 33 -10.57 -34.49 18.56
N PRO A 34 -11.35 -35.59 18.55
CA PRO A 34 -12.43 -35.78 19.52
C PRO A 34 -11.84 -35.99 20.92
N VAL A 35 -12.46 -35.37 21.91
CA VAL A 35 -12.03 -35.46 23.30
C VAL A 35 -12.63 -36.72 23.94
N ARG A 36 -11.83 -37.78 24.03
CA ARG A 36 -12.27 -39.07 24.62
C ARG A 36 -11.89 -39.22 26.08
N SER A 37 -10.71 -38.70 26.46
CA SER A 37 -10.16 -38.86 27.80
C SER A 37 -9.80 -37.53 28.46
N VAL A 38 -9.61 -37.58 29.79
CA VAL A 38 -9.09 -36.46 30.59
C VAL A 38 -7.67 -36.08 30.19
N VAL A 39 -6.89 -37.05 29.69
CA VAL A 39 -5.53 -36.83 29.17
C VAL A 39 -5.59 -36.02 27.88
N ASP A 40 -6.59 -36.25 27.01
CA ASP A 40 -6.74 -35.47 25.77
C ASP A 40 -7.14 -34.02 26.04
N LEU A 41 -7.98 -33.78 27.07
CA LEU A 41 -8.22 -32.43 27.59
C LEU A 41 -6.93 -31.76 28.09
N ALA A 42 -6.12 -32.48 28.87
CA ALA A 42 -4.87 -31.96 29.39
C ALA A 42 -3.86 -31.63 28.26
N LYS A 43 -3.81 -32.44 27.20
CA LYS A 43 -3.00 -32.18 25.98
C LYS A 43 -3.42 -30.87 25.32
N GLY A 44 -4.72 -30.68 25.06
CA GLY A 44 -5.20 -29.47 24.41
C GLY A 44 -4.97 -28.20 25.24
N LEU A 45 -5.24 -28.25 26.55
CA LEU A 45 -5.00 -27.13 27.46
C LEU A 45 -3.50 -26.77 27.58
N PHE A 46 -2.61 -27.76 27.49
CA PHE A 46 -1.17 -27.52 27.53
C PHE A 46 -0.66 -26.74 26.30
N TYR A 47 -1.25 -26.97 25.12
CA TYR A 47 -0.81 -26.32 23.88
C TYR A 47 -1.15 -24.84 23.82
N GLN A 48 -2.33 -24.44 24.30
CA GLN A 48 -2.74 -23.04 24.34
C GLN A 48 -1.73 -22.15 25.09
N ALA A 49 -1.13 -22.66 26.17
CA ALA A 49 -0.24 -21.87 27.01
C ALA A 49 1.01 -21.31 26.28
N LEU A 50 1.28 -21.77 25.05
CA LEU A 50 2.44 -21.40 24.25
C LEU A 50 2.16 -20.33 23.18
N SER A 51 0.91 -20.12 22.77
CA SER A 51 0.57 -19.22 21.65
C SER A 51 0.28 -17.79 22.10
N LYS A 52 0.99 -16.81 21.52
CA LYS A 52 0.74 -15.36 21.71
C LYS A 52 -0.16 -14.74 20.63
N ARG A 53 -0.53 -15.52 19.61
CA ARG A 53 -1.40 -15.09 18.50
C ARG A 53 -2.84 -15.47 18.77
N TYR A 54 -3.76 -14.76 18.13
CA TYR A 54 -5.15 -15.15 18.11
C TYR A 54 -5.33 -16.42 17.26
N VAL A 55 -5.83 -17.49 17.87
CA VAL A 55 -6.12 -18.77 17.24
C VAL A 55 -7.58 -19.10 17.58
N PRO A 56 -8.52 -19.08 16.61
CA PRO A 56 -9.95 -19.28 16.90
C PRO A 56 -10.27 -20.68 17.42
N GLU A 57 -9.50 -21.69 17.00
CA GLU A 57 -9.66 -23.10 17.39
C GLU A 57 -9.45 -23.30 18.91
N VAL A 58 -8.56 -22.50 19.52
CA VAL A 58 -8.34 -22.49 20.96
C VAL A 58 -9.61 -22.06 21.69
N LEU A 59 -10.31 -21.08 21.15
CA LEU A 59 -11.50 -20.51 21.77
C LEU A 59 -12.65 -21.54 21.72
N SER A 60 -12.84 -22.22 20.58
CA SER A 60 -13.78 -23.34 20.48
C SER A 60 -13.41 -24.52 21.38
N PHE A 61 -12.12 -24.85 21.49
CA PHE A 61 -11.65 -25.94 22.34
C PHE A 61 -11.88 -25.64 23.83
N LEU A 62 -11.61 -24.42 24.28
CA LEU A 62 -11.86 -24.00 25.67
C LEU A 62 -13.35 -24.03 26.03
N ALA A 63 -14.21 -23.56 25.13
CA ALA A 63 -15.65 -23.65 25.30
C ALA A 63 -16.10 -25.12 25.37
N ALA A 64 -15.60 -25.98 24.49
CA ALA A 64 -15.89 -27.42 24.51
C ALA A 64 -15.40 -28.09 25.80
N ALA A 65 -14.18 -27.79 26.25
CA ALA A 65 -13.60 -28.33 27.47
C ALA A 65 -14.45 -27.98 28.70
N LEU A 66 -14.89 -26.72 28.81
CA LEU A 66 -15.77 -26.29 29.91
C LEU A 66 -17.15 -26.95 29.85
N GLN A 67 -17.74 -27.10 28.66
CA GLN A 67 -19.02 -27.78 28.48
C GLN A 67 -18.94 -29.29 28.81
N LEU A 68 -17.86 -29.96 28.40
CA LEU A 68 -17.61 -31.38 28.66
C LEU A 68 -17.39 -31.68 30.15
N LEU A 69 -16.70 -30.78 30.85
CA LEU A 69 -16.39 -30.93 32.28
C LEU A 69 -17.55 -30.51 33.20
N LYS A 70 -18.55 -29.78 32.69
CA LYS A 70 -19.71 -29.30 33.45
C LYS A 70 -20.44 -30.45 34.17
N PRO A 71 -20.80 -30.31 35.46
CA PRO A 71 -21.57 -31.34 36.17
C PRO A 71 -22.98 -31.51 35.59
N LYS A 72 -23.49 -32.75 35.58
CA LYS A 72 -24.78 -33.13 34.95
C LYS A 72 -26.03 -32.56 35.64
N SER A 73 -25.93 -32.00 36.84
CA SER A 73 -27.09 -31.48 37.62
C SER A 73 -27.70 -30.20 37.03
N THR A 74 -27.01 -29.54 36.09
CA THR A 74 -27.40 -28.22 35.62
C THR A 74 -28.30 -28.31 34.39
N SER A 75 -29.62 -28.30 34.60
CA SER A 75 -30.65 -28.23 33.54
C SER A 75 -30.73 -26.84 32.87
N SER A 76 -29.60 -26.22 32.59
CA SER A 76 -29.52 -25.02 31.76
C SER A 76 -29.16 -25.49 30.36
N ALA A 77 -30.11 -25.34 29.42
CA ALA A 77 -29.89 -25.59 28.00
C ALA A 77 -28.53 -25.01 27.61
N ALA A 78 -27.68 -25.82 26.97
CA ALA A 78 -26.36 -25.37 26.54
C ALA A 78 -26.55 -24.05 25.79
N PRO A 79 -25.88 -22.94 26.21
CA PRO A 79 -26.04 -21.68 25.51
C PRO A 79 -25.75 -21.96 24.03
N ALA A 80 -26.58 -21.42 23.14
CA ALA A 80 -26.40 -21.59 21.71
C ALA A 80 -25.06 -20.93 21.32
N THR A 81 -23.98 -21.69 21.45
CA THR A 81 -22.63 -21.19 21.23
C THR A 81 -22.37 -21.18 19.74
N LEU A 82 -21.76 -20.09 19.25
CA LEU A 82 -21.23 -20.00 17.90
C LEU A 82 -20.09 -21.01 17.63
N PHE A 83 -19.64 -21.72 18.67
CA PHE A 83 -18.58 -22.72 18.58
C PHE A 83 -19.13 -24.05 18.07
N ALA A 84 -18.53 -24.55 16.99
CA ALA A 84 -18.74 -25.91 16.52
C ALA A 84 -18.07 -26.92 17.47
N THR A 85 -18.65 -27.12 18.66
CA THR A 85 -18.14 -28.06 19.66
C THR A 85 -18.54 -29.51 19.38
N GLY A 86 -19.44 -29.75 18.41
CA GLY A 86 -20.00 -31.06 18.12
C GLY A 86 -18.96 -32.13 17.83
N LEU A 87 -17.96 -31.85 16.98
CA LEU A 87 -16.88 -32.80 16.66
C LEU A 87 -16.02 -33.14 17.88
N LEU A 88 -15.76 -32.16 18.74
CA LEU A 88 -14.97 -32.34 19.96
C LEU A 88 -15.70 -33.21 21.00
N GLN A 89 -17.03 -33.16 21.00
CA GLN A 89 -17.88 -33.92 21.92
C GLN A 89 -18.17 -35.36 21.47
N GLN A 90 -17.85 -35.71 20.21
CA GLN A 90 -18.10 -37.04 19.65
C GLN A 90 -17.32 -38.14 20.40
N GLY A 91 -18.05 -39.10 20.94
CA GLY A 91 -17.47 -40.24 21.66
C GLY A 91 -17.00 -39.94 23.08
N SER A 92 -17.28 -38.75 23.61
CA SER A 92 -17.03 -38.44 25.02
C SER A 92 -18.09 -39.12 25.90
N GLN A 93 -17.68 -40.13 26.66
CA GLN A 93 -18.53 -40.75 27.68
C GLN A 93 -17.92 -40.49 29.05
N ASN A 94 -18.70 -39.95 29.98
CA ASN A 94 -18.36 -39.81 31.40
C ASN A 94 -17.22 -38.82 31.77
N LEU A 95 -16.99 -37.77 30.98
CA LEU A 95 -16.00 -36.73 31.31
C LEU A 95 -16.51 -35.65 32.29
N HIS A 96 -17.81 -35.61 32.56
CA HIS A 96 -18.40 -34.68 33.52
C HIS A 96 -17.79 -34.81 34.91
N ALA A 97 -17.48 -33.68 35.55
CA ALA A 97 -17.14 -33.67 36.97
C ALA A 97 -18.39 -34.05 37.79
N ARG A 98 -18.24 -34.94 38.76
CA ARG A 98 -19.29 -35.18 39.77
C ARG A 98 -19.22 -34.09 40.83
N LEU A 99 -20.38 -33.73 41.38
CA LEU A 99 -20.48 -32.86 42.55
C LEU A 99 -19.71 -33.49 43.71
N ARG A 100 -18.88 -32.69 44.38
CA ARG A 100 -17.93 -33.14 45.39
C ARG A 100 -18.49 -32.79 46.77
N ALA A 101 -18.70 -33.80 47.62
CA ALA A 101 -19.14 -33.60 49.00
C ALA A 101 -17.99 -33.13 49.92
N ASP A 102 -16.74 -33.51 49.62
CA ASP A 102 -15.57 -33.23 50.45
C ASP A 102 -14.56 -32.28 49.78
N VAL A 103 -14.18 -31.23 50.52
CA VAL A 103 -13.37 -30.10 50.03
C VAL A 103 -11.90 -30.32 50.38
N SER A 104 -11.19 -31.18 49.64
CA SER A 104 -9.72 -31.06 49.63
C SER A 104 -9.30 -29.96 48.66
N PRO A 105 -8.34 -29.09 49.03
CA PRO A 105 -7.96 -27.95 48.23
C PRO A 105 -7.30 -28.41 46.93
N VAL A 106 -8.04 -28.23 45.84
CA VAL A 106 -7.61 -28.61 44.51
C VAL A 106 -6.75 -27.48 43.93
N GLY A 107 -5.42 -27.63 44.01
CA GLY A 107 -4.46 -26.70 43.40
C GLY A 107 -4.49 -26.74 41.87
N LEU A 108 -3.79 -25.81 41.22
CA LEU A 108 -3.65 -25.82 39.76
C LEU A 108 -2.97 -27.12 39.28
N PRO A 109 -3.46 -27.74 38.19
CA PRO A 109 -2.86 -28.97 37.70
C PRO A 109 -1.47 -28.70 37.14
N ASN A 110 -0.52 -29.52 37.56
CA ASN A 110 0.71 -29.72 36.81
C ASN A 110 0.35 -30.54 35.56
N LEU A 111 0.02 -29.85 34.46
CA LEU A 111 -0.36 -30.48 33.19
C LEU A 111 0.70 -31.50 32.73
N SER A 112 1.98 -31.27 33.01
CA SER A 112 3.08 -32.22 32.73
C SER A 112 2.94 -33.57 33.43
N VAL A 113 2.34 -33.62 34.61
CA VAL A 113 2.10 -34.85 35.38
C VAL A 113 0.87 -35.57 34.84
N LEU A 114 -0.18 -34.82 34.47
CA LEU A 114 -1.40 -35.37 33.88
C LEU A 114 -1.18 -35.98 32.50
N LEU A 115 -0.22 -35.44 31.72
CA LEU A 115 0.17 -35.99 30.42
C LEU A 115 0.84 -37.38 30.49
N ARG A 116 1.33 -37.79 31.67
CA ARG A 116 1.98 -39.09 31.89
C ARG A 116 1.02 -40.16 32.44
N ARG A 117 -0.23 -39.78 32.74
CA ARG A 117 -1.22 -40.68 33.34
C ARG A 117 -1.95 -41.49 32.26
N GLU A 118 -2.30 -42.72 32.60
CA GLU A 118 -3.19 -43.57 31.80
C GLU A 118 -4.57 -42.90 31.63
N PRO A 119 -5.26 -43.12 30.49
CA PRO A 119 -6.56 -42.51 30.17
C PRO A 119 -7.70 -43.01 31.08
N ASP A 120 -7.56 -44.20 31.66
CA ASP A 120 -8.60 -44.87 32.44
C ASP A 120 -8.41 -44.61 33.95
N GLY A 121 -9.39 -43.95 34.57
CA GLY A 121 -9.43 -43.75 36.04
C GLY A 121 -8.95 -42.38 36.54
N ALA A 122 -9.29 -41.29 35.86
CA ALA A 122 -9.11 -39.95 36.42
C ALA A 122 -10.15 -39.66 37.51
N GLY A 123 -9.68 -39.43 38.75
CA GLY A 123 -10.53 -39.02 39.87
C GLY A 123 -11.17 -37.65 39.63
N ASP A 124 -12.32 -37.40 40.27
CA ASP A 124 -13.09 -36.17 40.09
C ASP A 124 -12.28 -34.90 40.43
N ASP A 125 -11.29 -35.03 41.32
CA ASP A 125 -10.32 -33.99 41.69
C ASP A 125 -9.57 -33.44 40.46
N VAL A 126 -9.12 -34.32 39.57
CA VAL A 126 -8.39 -33.95 38.35
C VAL A 126 -9.31 -33.18 37.40
N ARG A 127 -10.59 -33.56 37.33
CA ARG A 127 -11.57 -32.86 36.50
C ARG A 127 -11.80 -31.44 37.01
N TRP A 128 -11.90 -31.26 38.33
CA TRP A 128 -11.97 -29.94 38.96
C TRP A 128 -10.69 -29.12 38.74
N GLN A 129 -9.49 -29.73 38.78
CA GLN A 129 -8.24 -29.05 38.42
C GLN A 129 -8.27 -28.53 36.98
N LEU A 130 -8.77 -29.35 36.05
CA LEU A 130 -8.85 -28.99 34.64
C LEU A 130 -9.86 -27.88 34.37
N ILE A 131 -10.99 -27.86 35.08
CA ILE A 131 -11.94 -26.73 35.04
C ILE A 131 -11.24 -25.43 35.47
N GLY A 132 -10.52 -25.47 36.60
CA GLY A 132 -9.77 -24.31 37.10
C GLY A 132 -8.68 -23.87 36.12
N ALA A 133 -7.97 -24.81 35.50
CA ALA A 133 -6.94 -24.51 34.49
C ALA A 133 -7.53 -23.91 33.22
N ALA A 134 -8.61 -24.51 32.69
CA ALA A 134 -9.33 -24.01 31.52
C ALA A 134 -9.84 -22.58 31.77
N ALA A 135 -10.43 -22.31 32.94
CA ALA A 135 -10.89 -20.96 33.30
C ALA A 135 -9.74 -19.94 33.38
N LYS A 136 -8.62 -20.26 34.05
CA LYS A 136 -7.45 -19.36 34.07
C LYS A 136 -6.88 -19.12 32.68
N LEU A 137 -6.90 -20.15 31.84
CA LEU A 137 -6.47 -20.05 30.45
C LEU A 137 -7.42 -19.20 29.61
N CYS A 138 -8.74 -19.29 29.80
CA CYS A 138 -9.71 -18.36 29.19
C CYS A 138 -9.40 -16.91 29.57
N GLY A 139 -9.11 -16.65 30.86
CA GLY A 139 -8.72 -15.32 31.33
C GLY A 139 -7.43 -14.81 30.67
N LYS A 140 -6.36 -15.62 30.68
CA LYS A 140 -5.09 -15.29 30.03
C LYS A 140 -5.23 -15.07 28.52
N PHE A 141 -6.06 -15.86 27.85
CA PHE A 141 -6.33 -15.71 26.42
C PHE A 141 -7.10 -14.43 26.12
N GLY A 142 -8.05 -14.04 27.00
CA GLY A 142 -8.70 -12.75 26.94
C GLY A 142 -7.72 -11.59 27.10
N GLU A 143 -6.84 -11.63 28.10
CA GLU A 143 -5.82 -10.60 28.32
C GLU A 143 -4.85 -10.46 27.15
N ALA A 144 -4.39 -11.59 26.58
CA ALA A 144 -3.50 -11.61 25.43
C ALA A 144 -4.13 -10.97 24.18
N ASN A 145 -5.46 -11.10 24.03
CA ASN A 145 -6.20 -10.68 22.84
C ASN A 145 -7.07 -9.43 23.05
N LYS A 146 -6.81 -8.64 24.11
CA LYS A 146 -7.56 -7.40 24.41
C LYS A 146 -7.53 -6.34 23.28
N GLY A 147 -6.57 -6.43 22.36
CA GLY A 147 -6.41 -5.52 21.23
C GLY A 147 -7.27 -5.84 20.01
N LEU A 148 -8.03 -6.95 20.02
CA LEU A 148 -8.88 -7.31 18.88
C LEU A 148 -10.10 -6.38 18.79
N HIS A 149 -10.39 -5.87 17.59
CA HIS A 149 -11.60 -5.10 17.33
C HIS A 149 -12.87 -5.94 17.55
N ALA A 150 -12.83 -7.23 17.17
CA ALA A 150 -13.93 -8.18 17.30
C ALA A 150 -13.95 -8.92 18.66
N PHE A 151 -13.39 -8.32 19.72
CA PHE A 151 -13.26 -8.97 21.02
C PHE A 151 -14.62 -9.37 21.62
N CYS A 152 -15.62 -8.47 21.61
CA CYS A 152 -16.93 -8.78 22.22
C CYS A 152 -17.65 -9.92 21.49
N GLU A 153 -17.59 -9.99 20.16
CA GLU A 153 -18.22 -11.05 19.38
C GLU A 153 -17.55 -12.40 19.63
N ALA A 154 -16.21 -12.42 19.74
CA ALA A 154 -15.47 -13.65 19.99
C ALA A 154 -15.61 -14.16 21.43
N PHE A 155 -15.56 -13.25 22.42
CA PHE A 155 -15.51 -13.62 23.84
C PHE A 155 -16.85 -13.59 24.56
N SER A 156 -17.92 -12.99 24.00
CA SER A 156 -19.27 -13.06 24.61
C SER A 156 -19.78 -14.49 24.79
N PRO A 157 -19.80 -15.38 23.76
CA PRO A 157 -20.25 -16.76 23.94
C PRO A 157 -19.35 -17.53 24.90
N LEU A 158 -18.05 -17.22 24.97
CA LEU A 158 -17.16 -17.84 25.95
C LEU A 158 -17.50 -17.39 27.38
N GLY A 159 -17.79 -16.11 27.57
CA GLY A 159 -18.26 -15.57 28.86
C GLY A 159 -19.56 -16.22 29.31
N ASP A 160 -20.49 -16.50 28.40
CA ASP A 160 -21.74 -17.21 28.69
C ASP A 160 -21.48 -18.65 29.15
N VAL A 161 -20.56 -19.36 28.48
CA VAL A 161 -20.14 -20.71 28.88
C VAL A 161 -19.51 -20.69 30.27
N VAL A 162 -18.57 -19.78 30.54
CA VAL A 162 -17.91 -19.67 31.86
C VAL A 162 -18.95 -19.35 32.95
N ARG A 163 -19.90 -18.45 32.69
CA ARG A 163 -21.01 -18.15 33.61
C ARG A 163 -21.93 -19.34 33.84
N SER A 164 -22.20 -20.13 32.80
CA SER A 164 -23.01 -21.36 32.94
C SER A 164 -22.34 -22.43 33.80
N VAL A 165 -21.00 -22.45 33.83
CA VAL A 165 -20.21 -23.33 34.71
C VAL A 165 -20.20 -22.78 36.14
N ALA A 166 -20.10 -21.46 36.31
CA ALA A 166 -20.19 -20.81 37.62
C ALA A 166 -21.56 -21.04 38.29
N ALA A 167 -22.65 -20.74 37.57
CA ALA A 167 -24.03 -20.95 38.03
C ALA A 167 -24.36 -22.43 38.29
N GLY A 168 -23.65 -23.33 37.60
CA GLY A 168 -23.75 -24.77 37.84
C GLY A 168 -23.19 -25.24 39.18
N GLY A 169 -22.39 -24.40 39.83
CA GLY A 169 -21.92 -24.61 41.19
C GLY A 169 -22.92 -24.15 42.26
N ASP A 170 -23.86 -23.26 41.93
CA ASP A 170 -24.80 -22.69 42.91
C ASP A 170 -25.98 -23.63 43.24
N VAL A 171 -26.12 -24.75 42.53
CA VAL A 171 -27.16 -25.76 42.76
C VAL A 171 -26.61 -26.81 43.74
N GLU A 172 -27.01 -26.69 45.01
CA GLU A 172 -26.91 -27.68 46.10
C GLU A 172 -25.74 -28.68 45.99
N GLY A 173 -24.54 -28.28 46.42
CA GLY A 173 -23.42 -29.21 46.58
C GLY A 173 -22.02 -28.66 46.30
N VAL A 174 -21.88 -27.38 45.93
CA VAL A 174 -20.60 -26.68 46.07
C VAL A 174 -20.63 -25.98 47.43
N PRO A 175 -19.66 -26.23 48.31
CA PRO A 175 -19.56 -25.49 49.55
C PRO A 175 -19.44 -24.01 49.21
N SER A 176 -20.39 -23.24 49.70
CA SER A 176 -20.29 -21.79 49.80
C SER A 176 -19.16 -21.50 50.80
N ASP A 177 -17.92 -21.54 50.32
CA ASP A 177 -16.69 -21.16 51.03
C ASP A 177 -16.63 -19.64 51.28
N VAL A 178 -17.76 -19.04 51.68
CA VAL A 178 -17.95 -17.61 51.92
C VAL A 178 -17.73 -17.25 53.40
N GLN A 179 -17.50 -18.23 54.29
CA GLN A 179 -17.26 -17.96 55.72
C GLN A 179 -15.88 -18.39 56.23
N VAL A 180 -14.79 -17.96 55.58
CA VAL A 180 -13.48 -17.90 56.26
C VAL A 180 -12.77 -16.60 55.86
N ARG A 181 -13.29 -15.47 56.35
CA ARG A 181 -12.75 -14.15 56.05
C ARG A 181 -11.52 -13.77 56.91
N GLU A 182 -11.00 -14.65 57.78
CA GLU A 182 -10.06 -14.21 58.82
C GLU A 182 -8.72 -14.96 58.97
N HIS A 183 -8.42 -16.01 58.19
CA HIS A 183 -7.12 -16.71 58.34
C HIS A 183 -6.13 -16.33 57.22
N ILE A 184 -5.32 -15.31 57.56
CA ILE A 184 -4.32 -14.63 56.74
C ILE A 184 -3.11 -15.53 56.47
N GLY A 185 -2.67 -15.57 55.22
CA GLY A 185 -1.33 -16.05 54.83
C GLY A 185 -1.37 -17.23 53.88
N ALA A 186 -1.36 -18.45 54.42
CA ALA A 186 -1.36 -19.66 53.60
C ALA A 186 -2.73 -19.85 52.96
N VAL A 187 -3.80 -19.99 53.76
CA VAL A 187 -5.19 -20.31 53.38
C VAL A 187 -5.73 -19.39 52.27
N GLY A 188 -5.43 -18.09 52.32
CA GLY A 188 -5.79 -17.13 51.26
C GLY A 188 -5.18 -17.41 49.89
N LEU A 189 -3.97 -18.02 49.82
CA LEU A 189 -3.36 -18.44 48.55
C LEU A 189 -4.04 -19.69 47.96
N TRP A 190 -4.57 -20.57 48.81
CA TRP A 190 -5.33 -21.76 48.37
C TRP A 190 -6.70 -21.34 47.84
N PHE A 191 -7.37 -20.39 48.49
CA PHE A 191 -8.62 -19.80 48.00
C PHE A 191 -8.44 -19.05 46.68
N ARG A 192 -7.32 -18.32 46.49
CA ARG A 192 -6.99 -17.68 45.21
C ARG A 192 -6.74 -18.69 44.08
N ASN A 193 -6.47 -19.94 44.43
CA ASN A 193 -6.18 -21.01 43.49
C ASN A 193 -7.28 -22.06 43.36
N SER A 194 -8.43 -21.88 44.02
CA SER A 194 -9.55 -22.81 43.88
C SER A 194 -10.13 -22.76 42.46
N PRO A 195 -10.64 -23.89 41.93
CA PRO A 195 -11.19 -23.93 40.59
C PRO A 195 -12.46 -23.07 40.46
N THR A 196 -13.27 -22.96 41.51
CA THR A 196 -14.48 -22.11 41.54
C THR A 196 -14.13 -20.62 41.53
N ALA A 197 -13.14 -20.18 42.32
CA ALA A 197 -12.65 -18.81 42.29
C ALA A 197 -11.98 -18.46 40.95
N ALA A 198 -11.32 -19.44 40.32
CA ALA A 198 -10.74 -19.26 38.99
C ALA A 198 -11.82 -19.06 37.91
N VAL A 199 -12.93 -19.79 37.98
CA VAL A 199 -14.08 -19.63 37.06
C VAL A 199 -14.74 -18.27 37.26
N ALA A 200 -15.03 -17.87 38.50
CA ALA A 200 -15.61 -16.56 38.82
C ALA A 200 -14.69 -15.40 38.38
N GLY A 201 -13.39 -15.49 38.70
CA GLY A 201 -12.41 -14.49 38.30
C GLY A 201 -12.24 -14.38 36.78
N ALA A 202 -12.31 -15.50 36.06
CA ALA A 202 -12.27 -15.49 34.59
C ALA A 202 -13.53 -14.86 33.98
N ALA A 203 -14.72 -15.14 34.52
CA ALA A 203 -15.98 -14.52 34.10
C ALA A 203 -15.94 -13.00 34.28
N ASP A 204 -15.53 -12.53 35.46
CA ASP A 204 -15.40 -11.11 35.78
C ASP A 204 -14.39 -10.42 34.87
N LEU A 205 -13.25 -11.06 34.62
CA LEU A 205 -12.20 -10.52 33.75
C LEU A 205 -12.70 -10.37 32.31
N ILE A 206 -13.34 -11.41 31.74
CA ILE A 206 -13.90 -11.34 30.39
C ILE A 206 -14.98 -10.26 30.31
N ALA A 207 -15.83 -10.12 31.32
CA ALA A 207 -16.85 -9.06 31.39
C ALA A 207 -16.25 -7.65 31.50
N ARG A 208 -15.15 -7.48 32.23
CA ARG A 208 -14.43 -6.19 32.30
C ARG A 208 -13.77 -5.85 30.96
N LEU A 209 -13.11 -6.83 30.32
CA LEU A 209 -12.49 -6.64 29.02
C LEU A 209 -13.52 -6.37 27.92
N SER A 210 -14.69 -7.01 27.96
CA SER A 210 -15.76 -6.77 26.98
C SER A 210 -16.33 -5.35 27.12
N LYS A 211 -16.57 -4.87 28.34
CA LYS A 211 -16.97 -3.46 28.58
C LYS A 211 -15.96 -2.48 28.01
N HIS A 212 -14.67 -2.68 28.33
CA HIS A 212 -13.61 -1.82 27.81
C HIS A 212 -13.52 -1.87 26.27
N SER A 213 -13.71 -3.05 25.67
CA SER A 213 -13.76 -3.17 24.21
C SER A 213 -14.95 -2.42 23.62
N VAL A 214 -16.13 -2.49 24.22
CA VAL A 214 -17.31 -1.72 23.78
C VAL A 214 -17.04 -0.21 23.82
N GLU A 215 -16.45 0.29 24.90
CA GLU A 215 -16.10 1.70 25.06
C GLU A 215 -15.03 2.17 24.06
N ALA A 216 -14.06 1.30 23.73
CA ALA A 216 -12.97 1.61 22.82
C ALA A 216 -13.33 1.45 21.32
N ARG A 217 -14.47 0.84 20.99
CA ARG A 217 -14.86 0.53 19.60
C ARG A 217 -15.07 1.79 18.76
N ARG A 218 -14.58 1.71 17.53
CA ARG A 218 -14.78 2.72 16.48
C ARG A 218 -15.25 2.03 15.20
N PRO A 219 -16.05 2.69 14.35
CA PRO A 219 -16.43 2.15 13.06
C PRO A 219 -15.19 1.90 12.18
N LEU A 220 -15.22 0.84 11.38
CA LEU A 220 -14.11 0.46 10.51
C LEU A 220 -13.94 1.46 9.36
N SER A 221 -12.71 1.93 9.17
CA SER A 221 -12.34 2.84 8.09
C SER A 221 -11.16 2.29 7.29
N LEU A 222 -11.29 1.04 6.81
CA LEU A 222 -10.21 0.30 6.12
C LEU A 222 -9.85 0.91 4.76
N GLN A 223 -10.82 1.54 4.09
CA GLN A 223 -10.67 2.11 2.74
C GLN A 223 -10.21 3.57 2.74
N GLN A 224 -9.51 4.01 3.81
CA GLN A 224 -8.90 5.34 3.85
C GLN A 224 -7.55 5.32 3.13
N HIS A 225 -7.60 5.32 1.79
CA HIS A 225 -6.40 5.44 0.96
C HIS A 225 -5.97 6.89 0.82
N ARG A 226 -4.65 7.13 0.85
CA ARG A 226 -4.10 8.45 0.53
C ARG A 226 -4.32 8.71 -0.97
N PRO A 227 -4.81 9.90 -1.38
CA PRO A 227 -4.99 10.21 -2.79
C PRO A 227 -3.64 10.15 -3.51
N LEU A 228 -3.62 9.60 -4.73
CA LEU A 228 -2.43 9.57 -5.57
C LEU A 228 -2.03 10.99 -5.97
N ALA A 229 -0.73 11.26 -6.05
CA ALA A 229 -0.23 12.53 -6.55
C ALA A 229 -0.51 12.68 -8.06
N ILE A 230 -0.63 13.92 -8.52
CA ILE A 230 -0.72 14.22 -9.96
C ILE A 230 0.56 13.70 -10.64
N PRO A 231 0.46 12.97 -11.77
CA PRO A 231 1.64 12.50 -12.48
C PRO A 231 2.48 13.69 -12.96
N THR A 232 3.75 13.70 -12.58
CA THR A 232 4.71 14.71 -13.03
C THR A 232 5.37 14.26 -14.32
N TYR A 233 5.50 15.17 -15.28
CA TYR A 233 6.19 14.94 -16.54
C TYR A 233 7.47 15.75 -16.58
N PHE A 234 8.53 15.17 -17.15
CA PHE A 234 9.77 15.90 -17.37
C PHE A 234 9.61 16.82 -18.59
N PRO A 235 9.92 18.12 -18.47
CA PRO A 235 9.89 19.01 -19.62
C PRO A 235 10.95 18.58 -20.62
N LYS A 236 10.61 18.63 -21.91
CA LYS A 236 11.56 18.40 -23.00
C LYS A 236 12.24 19.74 -23.36
N PHE A 237 13.49 19.89 -22.98
CA PHE A 237 14.32 21.03 -23.33
C PHE A 237 15.76 20.56 -23.55
N GLU A 238 16.61 21.46 -24.06
CA GLU A 238 18.04 21.22 -24.19
C GLU A 238 18.79 22.09 -23.19
N ASP A 239 19.75 21.50 -22.48
CA ASP A 239 20.48 22.20 -21.41
C ASP A 239 21.27 23.41 -21.93
N ALA A 240 21.82 23.32 -23.15
CA ALA A 240 22.60 24.37 -23.80
C ALA A 240 21.88 24.91 -25.05
N TYR A 241 20.69 25.47 -24.86
CA TYR A 241 19.88 26.04 -25.94
C TYR A 241 20.54 27.28 -26.58
N ASN A 242 20.70 27.25 -27.90
CA ASN A 242 21.15 28.39 -28.69
C ASN A 242 20.13 28.67 -29.81
N PRO A 243 19.48 29.87 -29.84
CA PRO A 243 18.52 30.24 -30.87
C PRO A 243 19.03 30.17 -32.31
N ASP A 244 20.34 30.40 -32.53
CA ASP A 244 20.95 30.39 -33.86
C ASP A 244 21.21 28.97 -34.39
N ARG A 245 21.12 27.96 -33.51
CA ARG A 245 21.35 26.56 -33.85
C ARG A 245 20.01 25.85 -34.03
N HIS A 246 19.87 25.12 -35.12
CA HIS A 246 18.78 24.17 -35.30
C HIS A 246 19.18 22.83 -34.73
N TYR A 247 18.35 22.24 -33.88
CA TYR A 247 18.58 20.94 -33.29
C TYR A 247 17.62 19.92 -33.90
N ASP A 248 18.19 18.89 -34.52
CA ASP A 248 17.48 17.78 -35.13
C ASP A 248 18.16 16.49 -34.64
N PRO A 249 17.42 15.49 -34.15
CA PRO A 249 17.99 14.19 -33.81
C PRO A 249 18.71 13.53 -35.00
N ASP A 250 18.22 13.76 -36.23
CA ASP A 250 18.77 13.15 -37.45
C ASP A 250 19.79 14.08 -38.13
N GLY A 251 21.08 13.76 -38.01
CA GLY A 251 22.17 14.58 -38.57
C GLY A 251 22.14 14.73 -40.10
N GLU A 252 21.71 13.70 -40.84
CA GLU A 252 21.61 13.75 -42.30
C GLU A 252 20.60 14.80 -42.78
N ARG A 253 19.45 14.89 -42.08
CA ARG A 253 18.41 15.88 -42.40
C ARG A 253 18.91 17.29 -42.13
N GLN A 254 19.61 17.48 -41.01
CA GLN A 254 20.21 18.75 -40.64
C GLN A 254 21.24 19.23 -41.69
N GLU A 255 22.14 18.34 -42.14
CA GLU A 255 23.15 18.68 -43.14
C GLU A 255 22.54 18.96 -44.52
N LEU A 256 21.54 18.18 -44.94
CA LEU A 256 20.80 18.47 -46.18
C LEU A 256 20.09 19.83 -46.12
N ALA A 257 19.45 20.17 -45.00
CA ALA A 257 18.82 21.47 -44.81
C ALA A 257 19.86 22.62 -44.84
N ARG A 258 21.01 22.42 -44.19
CA ARG A 258 22.14 23.37 -44.19
C ARG A 258 22.68 23.61 -45.60
N LEU A 259 22.90 22.56 -46.38
CA LEU A 259 23.37 22.65 -47.77
C LEU A 259 22.34 23.36 -48.66
N ARG A 260 21.05 23.04 -48.52
CA ARG A 260 19.97 23.72 -49.25
C ARG A 260 19.92 25.22 -48.93
N ALA A 261 20.08 25.59 -47.65
CA ALA A 261 20.10 27.00 -47.24
C ALA A 261 21.31 27.74 -47.84
N ARG A 262 22.50 27.14 -47.78
CA ARG A 262 23.73 27.68 -48.40
C ARG A 262 23.54 27.88 -49.91
N HIS A 263 23.10 26.85 -50.62
CA HIS A 263 22.86 26.93 -52.06
C HIS A 263 21.89 28.05 -52.44
N ARG A 264 20.79 28.23 -51.68
CA ARG A 264 19.84 29.33 -51.91
C ARG A 264 20.46 30.70 -51.66
N ARG A 265 21.31 30.85 -50.63
CA ARG A 265 22.00 32.11 -50.32
C ARG A 265 22.99 32.47 -51.42
N GLU A 266 23.85 31.53 -51.82
CA GLU A 266 24.83 31.72 -52.89
C GLU A 266 24.15 32.04 -54.22
N LYS A 267 23.11 31.28 -54.59
CA LYS A 267 22.34 31.53 -55.82
C LYS A 267 21.74 32.95 -55.83
N LYS A 268 21.20 33.42 -54.70
CA LYS A 268 20.67 34.78 -54.58
C LYS A 268 21.78 35.84 -54.64
N GLY A 269 22.95 35.57 -54.06
CA GLY A 269 24.13 36.43 -54.10
C GLY A 269 24.64 36.63 -55.52
N ALA A 270 24.97 35.53 -56.21
CA ALA A 270 25.43 35.55 -57.59
C ALA A 270 24.43 36.24 -58.53
N ALA A 271 23.13 35.96 -58.36
CA ALA A 271 22.10 36.64 -59.16
C ALA A 271 22.05 38.16 -58.91
N ARG A 272 22.36 38.64 -57.70
CA ARG A 272 22.43 40.07 -57.39
C ARG A 272 23.65 40.72 -58.03
N GLU A 273 24.79 40.05 -58.03
CA GLU A 273 26.03 40.54 -58.67
C GLU A 273 25.86 40.65 -60.18
N LEU A 274 25.36 39.60 -60.84
CA LEU A 274 25.06 39.62 -62.28
C LEU A 274 24.11 40.75 -62.67
N ARG A 275 23.13 41.06 -61.81
CA ARG A 275 22.23 42.21 -62.02
C ARG A 275 22.97 43.55 -61.92
N ARG A 276 23.88 43.70 -60.96
CA ARG A 276 24.71 44.91 -60.82
C ARG A 276 25.66 45.07 -62.00
N ASP A 277 26.27 43.98 -62.47
CA ASP A 277 27.15 44.00 -63.64
C ASP A 277 26.40 44.36 -64.91
N ALA A 278 25.19 43.82 -65.09
CA ALA A 278 24.32 44.19 -66.22
C ALA A 278 23.94 45.68 -66.18
N GLN A 279 23.63 46.22 -64.99
CA GLN A 279 23.37 47.65 -64.82
C GLN A 279 24.62 48.48 -65.12
N PHE A 280 25.79 48.05 -64.67
CA PHE A 280 27.05 48.74 -64.93
C PHE A 280 27.40 48.76 -66.42
N ILE A 281 27.32 47.61 -67.10
CA ILE A 281 27.60 47.49 -68.55
C ILE A 281 26.62 48.35 -69.36
N SER A 282 25.33 48.34 -69.00
CA SER A 282 24.34 49.15 -69.70
C SER A 282 24.60 50.66 -69.54
N ALA A 283 24.94 51.11 -68.33
CA ALA A 283 25.33 52.50 -68.08
C ALA A 283 26.60 52.90 -68.85
N HIS A 284 27.61 52.03 -68.89
CA HIS A 284 28.85 52.27 -69.63
C HIS A 284 28.61 52.34 -71.15
N ARG A 285 27.82 51.41 -71.71
CA ARG A 285 27.44 51.43 -73.13
C ARG A 285 26.68 52.71 -73.49
N LEU A 286 25.73 53.12 -72.64
CA LEU A 286 24.98 54.36 -72.85
C LEU A 286 25.89 55.59 -72.84
N ARG A 287 26.88 55.64 -71.94
CA ARG A 287 27.89 56.70 -71.89
C ARG A 287 28.71 56.74 -73.18
N GLN A 288 29.24 55.61 -73.63
CA GLN A 288 30.00 55.52 -74.88
C GLN A 288 29.16 55.96 -76.10
N GLN A 289 27.88 55.59 -76.14
CA GLN A 289 26.98 56.00 -77.20
C GLN A 289 26.76 57.51 -77.20
N ARG A 290 26.48 58.11 -76.03
CA ARG A 290 26.35 59.57 -75.88
C ARG A 290 27.60 60.31 -76.35
N GLU A 291 28.78 59.85 -75.95
CA GLU A 291 30.06 60.45 -76.38
C GLU A 291 30.25 60.36 -77.90
N ARG A 292 29.93 59.22 -78.53
CA ARG A 292 29.97 59.05 -79.99
C ARG A 292 28.96 59.97 -80.70
N ASP A 293 27.74 60.05 -80.20
CA ASP A 293 26.68 60.89 -80.76
C ASP A 293 27.03 62.38 -80.65
N GLU A 294 27.62 62.81 -79.53
CA GLU A 294 28.14 64.17 -79.34
C GLU A 294 29.26 64.49 -80.32
N GLN A 295 30.21 63.58 -80.53
CA GLN A 295 31.27 63.73 -81.51
C GLN A 295 30.71 63.83 -82.93
N TYR A 296 29.75 62.98 -83.29
CA TYR A 296 29.07 63.02 -84.58
C TYR A 296 28.31 64.35 -84.79
N ARG A 297 27.54 64.79 -83.79
CA ARG A 297 26.84 66.08 -83.82
C ARG A 297 27.78 67.26 -83.96
N LYS A 298 28.92 67.26 -83.26
CA LYS A 298 29.96 68.30 -83.42
C LYS A 298 30.51 68.33 -84.85
N LYS A 299 30.79 67.16 -85.45
CA LYS A 299 31.24 67.05 -86.85
C LYS A 299 30.19 67.61 -87.82
N ILE A 300 28.92 67.23 -87.67
CA ILE A 300 27.83 67.72 -88.54
C ILE A 300 27.64 69.23 -88.38
N ARG A 301 27.61 69.77 -87.16
CA ARG A 301 27.53 71.23 -86.94
C ARG A 301 28.69 71.98 -87.56
N ALA A 302 29.91 71.43 -87.54
CA ALA A 302 31.06 72.05 -88.19
C ALA A 302 30.87 72.08 -89.72
N ILE A 303 30.36 71.00 -90.32
CA ILE A 303 30.04 70.94 -91.75
C ILE A 303 28.91 71.93 -92.09
N GLU A 304 27.81 71.93 -91.35
CA GLU A 304 26.69 72.89 -91.53
C GLU A 304 27.15 74.35 -91.37
N GLY A 305 28.01 74.62 -90.39
CA GLY A 305 28.63 75.93 -90.19
C GLY A 305 29.46 76.35 -91.40
N SER A 306 30.29 75.45 -91.94
CA SER A 306 31.06 75.72 -93.16
C SER A 306 30.17 75.97 -94.39
N LEU A 307 29.07 75.22 -94.53
CA LEU A 307 28.09 75.41 -95.59
C LEU A 307 27.35 76.76 -95.45
N GLY A 308 27.00 77.15 -94.22
CA GLY A 308 26.39 78.43 -93.90
C GLY A 308 27.32 79.62 -94.18
N ASP A 309 28.62 79.47 -93.92
CA ASP A 309 29.64 80.46 -94.29
C ASP A 309 29.73 80.62 -95.82
N GLU A 310 29.66 79.53 -96.58
CA GLU A 310 29.60 79.54 -98.05
C GLU A 310 28.34 80.27 -98.56
N GLU A 311 27.15 79.97 -98.02
CA GLU A 311 25.93 80.71 -98.35
C GLU A 311 26.02 82.20 -97.99
N GLY A 312 26.62 82.52 -96.85
CA GLY A 312 26.82 83.90 -96.41
C GLY A 312 27.72 84.68 -97.37
N ARG A 313 28.79 84.04 -97.88
CA ARG A 313 29.63 84.58 -98.97
C ARG A 313 28.80 84.78 -100.23
N PHE A 314 27.99 83.80 -100.64
CA PHE A 314 27.12 83.89 -101.81
C PHE A 314 26.13 85.06 -101.72
N LYS A 315 25.40 85.21 -100.61
CA LYS A 315 24.45 86.32 -100.38
C LYS A 315 25.13 87.70 -100.36
N LYS A 316 26.37 87.79 -99.85
CA LYS A 316 27.17 89.03 -99.95
C LYS A 316 27.51 89.37 -101.40
N MET A 317 27.90 88.37 -102.20
CA MET A 317 28.13 88.53 -103.64
C MET A 317 26.86 88.99 -104.38
N ASP A 318 25.70 88.41 -104.05
CA ASP A 318 24.41 88.81 -104.64
C ASP A 318 23.99 90.23 -104.24
N LYS A 319 24.11 90.61 -102.96
CA LYS A 319 23.81 92.00 -102.54
C LYS A 319 24.76 93.02 -103.17
N ALA A 320 26.04 92.66 -103.36
CA ALA A 320 26.97 93.51 -104.09
C ALA A 320 26.54 93.69 -105.55
N ARG A 321 26.06 92.62 -106.21
CA ARG A 321 25.41 92.67 -107.52
C ARG A 321 24.19 93.60 -107.55
N GLU A 322 23.27 93.47 -106.60
CA GLU A 322 22.06 94.31 -106.53
C GLU A 322 22.37 95.80 -106.31
N ARG A 323 23.32 96.11 -105.41
CA ARG A 323 23.75 97.50 -105.16
C ARG A 323 24.43 98.12 -106.38
N ALA A 324 25.21 97.34 -107.13
CA ALA A 324 25.76 97.78 -108.41
C ALA A 324 24.64 98.06 -109.44
N GLY A 325 23.53 97.31 -109.39
CA GLY A 325 22.35 97.54 -110.22
C GLY A 325 21.59 98.83 -109.87
N LYS A 326 21.45 99.18 -108.58
CA LYS A 326 20.74 100.41 -108.14
C LYS A 326 21.50 101.72 -108.41
N ARG A 327 22.83 101.68 -108.50
CA ARG A 327 23.66 102.84 -108.88
C ARG A 327 23.53 103.25 -110.36
N LYS A 328 22.82 102.47 -111.18
CA LYS A 328 22.59 102.71 -112.62
C LYS A 328 21.19 103.26 -112.95
N ARG A 329 20.39 103.67 -111.96
CA ARG A 329 19.14 104.42 -112.12
C ARG A 329 19.31 105.82 -111.56
#